data_AF-A0A2D5AR68-F1
#
_entry.id   AF-A0A2D5AR68-F1
#
_cell.length_a   1.000
_cell.length_b   1.000
_cell.length_c   1.000
_cell.angle_alpha   90.00
_cell.angle_beta   90.00
_cell.angle_gamma   90.00
#
_symmetry.space_group_name_H-M   'P 1'
#
loop_
_entity.id
_entity.type
_entity.pdbx_description
1 polymer ?
#
loop_
_entity_poly.entity_id
_entity_poly.type
_entity_poly.pdbx_seq_one_letter_code
_entity_poly.pdbx_strand_id
1 'polypeptide(L)'
;MKLTLISTTGHFIATVLFGTFAWVQINDIDPAIYHEPSSLDALLWFSFYLLIAILFVVSVFRTISATILIVALTSCVVEMVITGPGLFQNLFGEENFSMTQVSMTAEDPRVELTREFFGALIAFAAVLYLLMKRRTSANQEPQKSSISAP
;
A
#
# COMPACT_ATOMS: atom_id res chain seq x y z
N MET A 1 -3.62 19.04 -14.91
CA MET A 1 -4.91 18.35 -14.76
C MET A 1 -5.63 18.98 -13.57
N LYS A 2 -6.82 19.59 -13.72
CA LYS A 2 -7.56 20.11 -12.56
C LYS A 2 -8.15 18.91 -11.81
N LEU A 3 -7.58 18.50 -10.68
CA LEU A 3 -8.24 17.52 -9.81
C LEU A 3 -9.53 18.15 -9.26
N THR A 4 -10.60 17.38 -9.22
CA THR A 4 -11.81 17.78 -8.50
C THR A 4 -11.52 17.82 -7.01
N LEU A 5 -12.27 18.62 -6.25
CA LEU A 5 -12.12 18.72 -4.79
C LEU A 5 -12.14 17.33 -4.13
N ILE A 6 -13.08 16.48 -4.54
CA ILE A 6 -13.22 15.09 -4.07
C ILE A 6 -11.97 14.26 -4.38
N SER A 7 -11.40 14.38 -5.58
CA SER A 7 -10.19 13.64 -5.94
C SER A 7 -9.00 14.10 -5.10
N THR A 8 -8.82 15.41 -4.91
CA THR A 8 -7.75 15.96 -4.07
C THR A 8 -7.88 15.52 -2.62
N THR A 9 -9.10 15.56 -2.06
CA THR A 9 -9.37 15.06 -0.70
C THR A 9 -9.02 13.58 -0.57
N GLY A 10 -9.39 12.75 -1.54
CA GLY A 10 -9.03 11.34 -1.55
C GLY A 10 -7.52 11.10 -1.58
N HIS A 11 -6.77 11.92 -2.32
CA HIS A 11 -5.30 11.83 -2.34
C HIS A 11 -4.70 12.22 -1.00
N PHE A 12 -5.21 13.28 -0.37
CA PHE A 12 -4.77 13.69 0.96
C PHE A 12 -5.04 12.62 2.02
N ILE A 13 -6.24 12.03 2.03
CA ILE A 13 -6.61 10.94 2.93
C ILE A 13 -5.66 9.75 2.73
N ALA A 14 -5.41 9.35 1.48
CA ALA A 14 -4.49 8.26 1.19
C ALA A 14 -3.05 8.57 1.63
N THR A 15 -2.55 9.79 1.38
CA THR A 15 -1.23 10.22 1.85
C THR A 15 -1.12 10.15 3.37
N VAL A 16 -2.11 10.65 4.12
CA VAL A 16 -2.11 10.59 5.58
C VAL A 16 -2.16 9.14 6.04
N LEU A 17 -3.05 8.32 5.48
CA LEU A 17 -3.20 6.92 5.84
C LEU A 17 -1.90 6.13 5.66
N PHE A 18 -1.29 6.18 4.47
CA PHE A 18 -0.04 5.47 4.20
C PHE A 18 1.15 6.08 4.94
N GLY A 19 1.14 7.39 5.18
CA GLY A 19 2.13 8.04 6.05
C GLY A 19 2.03 7.53 7.49
N THR A 20 0.83 7.33 8.01
CA THR A 20 0.61 6.71 9.32
C THR A 20 1.03 5.24 9.34
N PHE A 21 0.71 4.46 8.30
CA PHE A 21 1.18 3.08 8.20
C PHE A 21 2.71 3.00 8.23
N ALA A 22 3.39 3.84 7.45
CA ALA A 22 4.85 3.94 7.47
C ALA A 22 5.35 4.30 8.88
N TRP A 23 4.78 5.33 9.51
CA TRP A 23 5.19 5.76 10.86
C TRP A 23 5.10 4.64 11.90
N VAL A 24 4.03 3.84 11.87
CA VAL A 24 3.83 2.73 12.82
C VAL A 24 4.88 1.63 12.67
N GLN A 25 5.51 1.48 11.50
CA GLN A 25 6.61 0.50 11.29
C GLN A 25 7.84 0.77 12.15
N ILE A 26 7.97 1.96 12.74
CA ILE A 26 9.03 2.24 13.72
C ILE A 26 8.85 1.38 14.98
N ASN A 27 7.64 0.90 15.26
CA ASN A 27 7.42 0.00 16.39
C ASN A 27 7.91 -1.42 16.09
N ASP A 28 8.11 -1.79 14.82
CA ASP A 28 8.46 -3.14 14.38
C ASP A 28 9.93 -3.49 14.69
N ILE A 29 10.71 -2.52 15.18
CA ILE A 29 12.04 -2.74 15.76
C ILE A 29 12.03 -2.89 17.29
N ASP A 30 10.88 -2.70 17.94
CA ASP A 30 10.77 -2.77 19.40
C ASP A 30 10.61 -4.23 19.86
N PRO A 31 11.62 -4.81 20.54
CA PRO A 31 11.56 -6.18 21.04
C PRO A 31 10.54 -6.37 22.18
N ALA A 32 9.98 -5.29 22.75
CA ALA A 32 8.88 -5.37 23.70
C ALA A 32 7.52 -5.61 23.01
N ILE A 33 7.44 -5.37 21.70
CA ILE A 33 6.21 -5.48 20.89
C ILE A 33 6.31 -6.67 19.91
N TYR A 34 7.47 -6.86 19.29
CA TYR A 34 7.70 -7.86 18.25
C TYR A 34 8.74 -8.90 18.67
N HIS A 35 8.50 -10.13 18.23
CA HIS A 35 9.47 -11.20 18.35
C HIS A 35 10.52 -11.13 17.24
N GLU A 36 11.80 -11.37 17.58
CA GLU A 36 12.95 -11.30 16.65
C GLU A 36 12.87 -10.12 15.67
N PRO A 37 12.77 -8.88 16.18
CA PRO A 37 12.56 -7.71 15.34
C PRO A 37 13.68 -7.59 14.31
N SER A 38 13.29 -7.53 13.04
CA SER A 38 14.20 -7.36 11.92
C SER A 38 14.19 -5.90 11.49
N SER A 39 15.27 -5.18 11.77
CA SER A 39 15.42 -3.80 11.31
C SER A 39 15.38 -3.67 9.78
N LEU A 40 15.77 -4.73 9.06
CA LEU A 40 15.69 -4.75 7.61
C LEU A 40 14.23 -4.84 7.16
N ASP A 41 13.44 -5.71 7.80
CA ASP A 41 12.04 -5.93 7.43
C ASP A 41 11.18 -4.70 7.77
N ALA A 42 11.33 -4.16 8.99
CA ALA A 42 10.70 -2.91 9.39
C ALA A 42 11.04 -1.75 8.44
N LEU A 43 12.31 -1.66 7.99
CA LEU A 43 12.73 -0.65 7.02
C LEU A 43 12.11 -0.86 5.63
N LEU A 44 11.95 -2.11 5.18
CA LEU A 44 11.31 -2.42 3.91
C LEU A 44 9.81 -2.05 3.95
N TRP A 45 9.08 -2.44 4.99
CA TRP A 45 7.68 -2.06 5.17
C TRP A 45 7.49 -0.55 5.34
N PHE A 46 8.36 0.10 6.12
CA PHE A 46 8.39 1.57 6.22
C PHE A 46 8.55 2.20 4.84
N SER A 47 9.54 1.76 4.08
CA SER A 47 9.86 2.31 2.76
C SER A 47 8.75 2.04 1.76
N PHE A 48 8.12 0.87 1.84
CA PHE A 48 6.99 0.46 1.02
C PHE A 48 5.80 1.41 1.21
N TYR A 49 5.34 1.61 2.45
CA TYR A 49 4.22 2.51 2.72
C TYR A 49 4.57 3.98 2.44
N LEU A 50 5.79 4.41 2.75
CA LEU A 50 6.25 5.77 2.45
C LEU A 50 6.26 6.04 0.94
N LEU A 51 6.69 5.07 0.13
CA LEU A 51 6.62 5.17 -1.33
C LEU A 51 5.18 5.40 -1.78
N ILE A 52 4.21 4.63 -1.28
CA ILE A 52 2.79 4.81 -1.66
C ILE A 52 2.28 6.21 -1.28
N ALA A 53 2.61 6.68 -0.06
CA ALA A 53 2.26 8.03 0.37
C ALA A 53 2.82 9.11 -0.57
N ILE A 54 4.10 8.96 -0.98
CA ILE A 54 4.76 9.85 -1.95
C ILE A 54 4.08 9.79 -3.32
N LEU A 55 3.68 8.62 -3.80
CA LEU A 55 2.96 8.49 -5.08
C LEU A 55 1.66 9.29 -5.03
N PHE A 56 0.89 9.24 -3.94
CA PHE A 56 -0.31 10.06 -3.82
C PHE A 56 -0.01 11.56 -3.83
N VAL A 57 1.02 12.04 -3.11
CA VAL A 57 1.45 13.44 -3.14
C VAL A 57 1.85 13.87 -4.55
N VAL A 58 2.74 13.10 -5.20
CA VAL A 58 3.26 13.42 -6.53
C VAL A 58 2.14 13.44 -7.58
N SER A 59 1.17 12.53 -7.46
CA SER A 59 0.06 12.41 -8.41
C SER A 59 -0.92 13.60 -8.40
N VAL A 60 -0.84 14.48 -7.38
CA VAL A 60 -1.55 15.77 -7.36
C VAL A 60 -0.92 16.76 -8.34
N PHE A 61 0.42 16.77 -8.43
CA PHE A 61 1.17 17.75 -9.22
C PHE A 61 1.46 17.29 -10.65
N ARG A 62 1.67 15.98 -10.86
CA ARG A 62 2.03 15.42 -12.16
C ARG A 62 1.54 14.00 -12.35
N THR A 63 1.46 13.57 -13.61
CA THR A 63 1.19 12.16 -13.93
C THR A 63 2.38 11.29 -13.55
N ILE A 64 2.10 10.11 -12.99
CA ILE A 64 3.12 9.13 -12.62
C ILE A 64 3.36 8.19 -13.80
N SER A 65 4.63 7.78 -13.99
CA SER A 65 4.98 6.77 -14.99
C SER A 65 4.23 5.47 -14.76
N ALA A 66 3.74 4.84 -15.84
CA ALA A 66 3.08 3.54 -15.75
C ALA A 66 4.02 2.48 -15.16
N THR A 67 5.30 2.54 -15.52
CA THR A 67 6.32 1.60 -15.04
C THR A 67 6.43 1.63 -13.53
N ILE A 68 6.46 2.82 -12.92
CA ILE A 68 6.53 2.98 -11.46
C ILE A 68 5.30 2.35 -10.80
N LEU A 69 4.11 2.61 -11.35
CA LEU A 69 2.86 2.06 -10.81
C LEU A 69 2.78 0.53 -10.98
N ILE A 70 3.25 0.00 -12.11
CA ILE A 70 3.30 -1.45 -12.35
C ILE A 70 4.29 -2.12 -11.39
N VAL A 71 5.48 -1.55 -11.19
CA VAL A 71 6.45 -2.07 -10.22
C VAL A 71 5.86 -2.08 -8.82
N ALA A 72 5.23 -0.97 -8.39
CA ALA A 72 4.57 -0.91 -7.09
C ALA A 72 3.45 -1.95 -6.94
N LEU A 73 2.62 -2.15 -7.98
CA LEU A 73 1.60 -3.21 -7.98
C LEU A 73 2.20 -4.61 -7.86
N THR A 74 3.28 -4.88 -8.60
CA THR A 74 3.99 -6.16 -8.52
C THR A 74 4.55 -6.37 -7.12
N SER A 75 5.15 -5.35 -6.50
CA SER A 75 5.61 -5.42 -5.11
C SER A 75 4.47 -5.76 -4.16
N CYS A 76 3.30 -5.11 -4.28
CA CYS A 76 2.15 -5.46 -3.44
C CYS A 76 1.72 -6.93 -3.61
N VAL A 77 1.74 -7.46 -4.85
CA VAL A 77 1.41 -8.87 -5.11
C VAL A 77 2.44 -9.81 -4.49
N VAL A 78 3.73 -9.49 -4.60
CA VAL A 78 4.80 -10.25 -3.97
C VAL A 78 4.61 -10.31 -2.45
N GLU A 79 4.36 -9.17 -1.81
CA GLU A 79 4.12 -9.13 -0.36
C GLU A 79 2.88 -9.95 0.04
N MET A 80 1.77 -9.83 -0.70
CA MET A 80 0.57 -10.66 -0.46
C MET A 80 0.87 -12.16 -0.61
N VAL A 81 1.73 -12.56 -1.54
CA VAL A 81 2.12 -13.98 -1.70
C VAL A 81 2.99 -14.45 -0.54
N ILE A 82 3.95 -13.62 -0.10
CA ILE A 82 4.86 -13.94 1.02
C ILE A 82 4.07 -14.09 2.33
N THR A 83 3.13 -13.19 2.57
CA THR A 83 2.39 -13.07 3.84
C THR A 83 1.10 -13.88 3.87
N GLY A 84 0.61 -14.29 2.69
CA GLY A 84 -0.61 -15.07 2.50
C GLY A 84 -0.71 -16.37 3.30
N PRO A 85 0.37 -17.16 3.50
CA PRO A 85 0.33 -18.34 4.35
C PRO A 85 -0.10 -18.03 5.79
N GLY A 86 0.33 -16.91 6.36
CA GLY A 86 -0.06 -16.51 7.72
C GLY A 86 -1.54 -16.12 7.79
N LEU A 87 -2.05 -15.40 6.80
CA LEU A 87 -3.49 -15.15 6.66
C LEU A 87 -4.29 -16.46 6.59
N PHE A 88 -3.83 -17.39 5.75
CA PHE A 88 -4.51 -18.67 5.56
C PHE A 88 -4.57 -19.47 6.86
N GLN A 89 -3.45 -19.56 7.58
CA GLN A 89 -3.39 -20.25 8.88
C GLN A 89 -4.24 -19.55 9.94
N ASN A 90 -4.33 -18.22 9.94
CA ASN A 90 -5.16 -17.49 10.90
C ASN A 90 -6.67 -17.74 10.65
N LEU A 91 -7.08 -17.80 9.37
CA LEU A 91 -8.49 -17.96 8.99
C LEU A 91 -8.99 -19.40 8.98
N PHE A 92 -8.13 -20.34 8.59
CA PHE A 92 -8.50 -21.72 8.31
C PHE A 92 -7.66 -22.74 9.09
N GLY A 93 -6.76 -22.30 9.95
CA GLY A 93 -5.98 -23.17 10.81
C GLY A 93 -6.80 -23.76 11.95
N GLU A 94 -6.19 -24.72 12.64
CA GLU A 94 -6.78 -25.44 13.77
C GLU A 94 -6.77 -24.63 15.07
N GLU A 95 -6.01 -23.54 15.13
CA GLU A 95 -5.98 -22.67 16.32
C GLU A 95 -6.96 -21.50 16.18
N ASN A 96 -7.30 -20.88 17.31
CA ASN A 96 -8.28 -19.81 17.33
C ASN A 96 -7.78 -18.57 16.57
N PHE A 97 -8.64 -18.03 15.72
CA PHE A 97 -8.39 -16.77 15.04
C PHE A 97 -8.01 -15.67 16.03
N SER A 98 -6.89 -15.01 15.79
CA SER A 98 -6.40 -13.89 16.60
C SER A 98 -6.03 -12.71 15.71
N MET A 99 -6.44 -11.52 16.14
CA MET A 99 -6.08 -10.23 15.50
C MET A 99 -5.68 -9.17 16.54
N THR A 100 -5.70 -9.50 17.83
CA THR A 100 -5.47 -8.56 18.92
C THR A 100 -4.07 -8.74 19.50
N GLN A 101 -3.30 -7.64 19.53
CA GLN A 101 -1.88 -7.53 19.86
C GLN A 101 -1.49 -7.82 21.32
N VAL A 102 -2.07 -8.83 21.99
CA VAL A 102 -1.70 -9.06 23.40
C VAL A 102 -0.24 -9.54 23.53
N SER A 103 0.31 -10.16 22.48
CA SER A 103 1.75 -10.25 22.21
C SER A 103 1.93 -10.95 20.85
N MET A 104 2.69 -10.37 19.91
CA MET A 104 3.16 -11.08 18.70
C MET A 104 4.36 -11.96 19.14
N THR A 105 4.08 -13.02 19.90
CA THR A 105 5.10 -13.94 20.40
C THR A 105 5.67 -14.79 19.27
N ALA A 106 6.87 -15.34 19.50
CA ALA A 106 7.55 -16.32 18.64
C ALA A 106 6.67 -17.48 18.17
N GLU A 107 5.68 -17.82 18.99
CA GLU A 107 4.85 -19.01 18.84
C GLU A 107 3.71 -18.79 17.83
N ASP A 108 3.36 -17.53 17.51
CA ASP A 108 2.25 -17.22 16.61
C ASP A 108 2.50 -15.96 15.73
N PRO A 109 3.27 -16.10 14.63
CA PRO A 109 3.50 -15.00 13.67
C PRO A 109 2.27 -14.71 12.78
N ARG A 110 1.15 -15.43 12.93
CA ARG A 110 0.04 -15.34 11.98
C ARG A 110 -0.66 -14.00 12.03
N VAL A 111 -0.70 -13.35 13.19
CA VAL A 111 -1.29 -12.02 13.38
C VAL A 111 -0.53 -10.98 12.57
N GLU A 112 0.80 -11.02 12.61
CA GLU A 112 1.68 -10.12 11.88
C GLU A 112 1.56 -10.34 10.37
N LEU A 113 1.68 -11.58 9.91
CA LEU A 113 1.55 -11.93 8.50
C LEU A 113 0.15 -11.60 7.95
N THR A 114 -0.91 -11.79 8.75
CA THR A 114 -2.27 -11.38 8.36
C THR A 114 -2.36 -9.87 8.17
N ARG A 115 -1.77 -9.10 9.10
CA ARG A 115 -1.76 -7.63 9.05
C ARG A 115 -1.00 -7.12 7.83
N GLU A 116 0.18 -7.67 7.58
CA GLU A 116 1.02 -7.36 6.43
C GLU A 116 0.32 -7.67 5.11
N PHE A 117 -0.35 -8.81 5.01
CA PHE A 117 -1.16 -9.17 3.84
C PHE A 117 -2.23 -8.11 3.54
N PHE A 118 -3.02 -7.74 4.56
CA PHE A 118 -4.07 -6.73 4.37
C PHE A 118 -3.49 -5.34 4.09
N GLY A 119 -2.35 -4.99 4.69
CA GLY A 119 -1.60 -3.78 4.37
C GLY A 119 -1.18 -3.72 2.91
N ALA A 120 -0.62 -4.82 2.38
CA ALA A 120 -0.27 -4.96 0.97
C ALA A 120 -1.49 -4.94 0.04
N LEU A 121 -2.61 -5.53 0.45
CA LEU A 121 -3.87 -5.50 -0.32
C LEU A 121 -4.45 -4.09 -0.43
N ILE A 122 -4.45 -3.32 0.67
CA ILE A 122 -4.90 -1.92 0.67
C ILE A 122 -3.97 -1.07 -0.20
N ALA A 123 -2.65 -1.27 -0.10
CA ALA A 123 -1.67 -0.63 -0.97
C ALA A 123 -1.91 -0.96 -2.45
N PHE A 124 -2.17 -2.23 -2.78
CA PHE A 124 -2.48 -2.67 -4.14
C PHE A 124 -3.69 -1.93 -4.70
N ALA A 125 -4.81 -1.88 -3.96
CA ALA A 125 -6.01 -1.19 -4.39
C ALA A 125 -5.76 0.30 -4.64
N ALA A 126 -4.97 0.94 -3.77
CA ALA A 126 -4.63 2.35 -3.87
C ALA A 126 -3.74 2.67 -5.09
N VAL A 127 -2.73 1.85 -5.37
CA VAL A 127 -1.88 2.00 -6.56
C VAL A 127 -2.65 1.67 -7.84
N LEU A 128 -3.53 0.66 -7.79
CA LEU A 128 -4.39 0.30 -8.92
C LEU A 128 -5.30 1.47 -9.29
N TYR A 129 -5.86 2.16 -8.30
CA TYR A 129 -6.60 3.40 -8.50
C TYR A 129 -5.77 4.46 -9.23
N LEU A 130 -4.51 4.70 -8.83
CA LEU A 130 -3.63 5.66 -9.51
C LEU A 130 -3.37 5.26 -10.97
N LEU A 131 -3.20 3.97 -11.25
CA LEU A 131 -3.01 3.45 -12.61
C LEU A 131 -4.27 3.62 -13.46
N MET A 132 -5.45 3.32 -12.92
CA MET A 132 -6.73 3.52 -13.60
C MET A 132 -6.95 5.00 -13.93
N LYS A 133 -6.74 5.89 -12.94
CA LYS A 133 -6.84 7.35 -13.12
C LYS A 133 -5.94 7.83 -14.24
N ARG A 134 -4.69 7.34 -14.30
CA ARG A 134 -3.73 7.67 -15.37
C ARG A 134 -4.26 7.26 -16.75
N ARG A 135 -4.81 6.05 -16.88
CA ARG A 135 -5.35 5.55 -18.17
C ARG A 135 -6.52 6.40 -18.66
N THR A 136 -7.42 6.79 -17.77
CA THR A 136 -8.54 7.68 -18.12
C THR A 136 -8.04 9.04 -18.63
N SER A 137 -7.04 9.62 -17.98
CA SER A 137 -6.45 10.89 -18.44
C SER A 137 -5.75 10.77 -19.80
N ALA A 138 -5.01 9.68 -20.04
CA ALA A 138 -4.33 9.43 -21.31
C ALA A 138 -5.31 9.26 -22.47
N ASN A 139 -6.47 8.63 -22.25
CA ASN A 139 -7.49 8.43 -23.28
C ASN A 139 -8.24 9.73 -23.65
N GLN A 140 -8.19 10.78 -22.82
CA GLN A 140 -8.85 12.07 -23.10
C GLN A 140 -7.97 13.02 -23.93
N GLU A 141 -6.64 12.84 -23.93
CA GLU A 141 -5.70 13.64 -24.70
C GLU A 141 -5.85 13.56 -26.24
N PRO A 142 -6.05 12.38 -26.88
CA PRO A 142 -6.15 12.28 -28.33
C PRO A 142 -7.42 12.91 -28.93
N GLN A 143 -8.48 13.14 -28.13
CA GLN A 143 -9.75 13.68 -28.63
C GLN A 143 -9.77 15.22 -28.67
N LYS A 144 -8.85 15.90 -27.98
CA LYS A 144 -8.81 17.36 -27.89
C LYS A 144 -8.07 18.03 -29.05
N SER A 145 -7.21 17.29 -29.78
CA SER A 145 -6.44 17.83 -30.91
C SER A 145 -7.20 17.82 -32.24
N SER A 146 -8.29 17.05 -32.36
CA SER A 146 -9.07 16.96 -33.61
C SER A 146 -10.19 18.01 -33.73
N ILE A 147 -10.46 18.78 -32.68
CA ILE A 147 -11.53 19.81 -32.65
C ILE A 147 -10.96 21.23 -32.93
N SER A 148 -9.65 21.37 -33.09
CA SER A 148 -8.97 22.65 -33.33
C SER A 148 -8.23 22.71 -34.67
N ALA A 149 -8.74 22.05 -35.71
CA ALA A 149 -8.31 22.30 -37.08
C ALA A 149 -9.28 23.32 -37.71
N PRO A 150 -8.82 24.54 -38.06
CA PRO A 150 -9.62 25.50 -38.82
C PRO A 150 -9.86 25.05 -40.26
#